data_AF-A0A1J9U3A9-F1
#
_entry.id   AF-A0A1J9U3A9-F1
#
_cell.length_a   1.000
_cell.length_b   1.000
_cell.length_c   1.000
_cell.angle_alpha   90.00
_cell.angle_beta   90.00
_cell.angle_gamma   90.00
#
_symmetry.space_group_name_H-M   'P 1'
#
loop_
_entity.id
_entity.type
_entity.pdbx_description
1 polymer ?
#
loop_
_entity_poly.entity_id
_entity_poly.type
_entity_poly.pdbx_seq_one_letter_code
_entity_poly.pdbx_strand_id
1 'polypeptide(L)'
;MKLIQERRNTVKTTFSKEFKIFIFGLLISRIGDSLYTFALPWIAYQLTGSAVIMSSLFAINVLPIVLFGPLVGVMIDRYDRKKLLWTER
;
A
#
# COMPACT_ATOMS: atom_id res chain seq x y z
N MET A 1 44.18 13.83 22.60
CA MET A 1 43.81 12.68 21.73
C MET A 1 42.89 11.68 22.47
N LYS A 2 41.86 12.17 23.19
CA LYS A 2 40.79 11.37 23.83
C LYS A 2 39.38 11.80 23.40
N LEU A 3 39.26 12.85 22.58
CA LEU A 3 38.00 13.53 22.26
C LEU A 3 37.26 12.95 21.04
N ILE A 4 37.81 11.94 20.36
CA ILE A 4 37.20 11.35 19.15
C ILE A 4 36.44 10.04 19.48
N GLN A 5 36.66 9.45 20.67
CA GLN A 5 36.18 8.10 20.96
C GLN A 5 34.74 8.03 21.50
N GLU A 6 34.18 9.14 21.99
CA GLU A 6 32.99 9.09 22.87
C GLU A 6 31.63 9.20 22.17
N ARG A 7 31.57 9.41 20.84
CA ARG A 7 30.28 9.62 20.14
C ARG A 7 29.84 8.49 19.19
N ARG A 8 30.31 7.26 19.43
CA ARG A 8 29.70 6.06 18.82
C ARG A 8 28.49 5.61 19.63
N ASN A 9 27.46 6.45 19.69
CA ASN A 9 26.13 5.99 20.08
C ASN A 9 25.60 5.14 18.93
N THR A 10 25.75 3.83 19.05
CA THR A 10 25.09 2.87 18.16
C THR A 10 23.59 3.03 18.33
N VAL A 11 22.95 3.78 17.43
CA VAL A 11 21.49 3.88 17.38
C VAL A 11 20.96 2.47 17.13
N LYS A 12 20.48 1.78 18.18
CA LYS A 12 19.71 0.55 18.01
C LYS A 12 18.37 0.93 17.37
N THR A 13 18.30 0.86 16.05
CA THR A 13 17.08 1.09 15.27
C THR A 13 16.15 -0.12 15.39
N THR A 14 15.50 -0.29 16.54
CA THR A 14 14.39 -1.24 16.65
C THR A 14 13.09 -0.52 16.32
N PHE A 15 12.31 -1.07 15.39
CA PHE A 15 10.98 -0.55 15.08
C PHE A 15 10.10 -0.47 16.33
N SER A 16 9.32 0.60 16.47
CA SER A 16 8.37 0.77 17.57
C SER A 16 7.27 -0.28 17.51
N LYS A 17 6.57 -0.50 18.63
CA LYS A 17 5.46 -1.48 18.71
C LYS A 17 4.34 -1.10 17.74
N GLU A 18 4.01 0.18 17.66
CA GLU A 18 3.00 0.76 16.79
C GLU A 18 3.35 0.54 15.32
N PHE A 19 4.61 0.78 14.95
CA PHE A 19 5.09 0.53 13.59
C PHE A 19 5.00 -0.95 13.22
N LYS A 20 5.33 -1.87 14.14
CA LYS A 20 5.19 -3.31 13.91
C LYS A 20 3.73 -3.69 13.68
N ILE A 21 2.81 -3.21 14.52
CA ILE A 21 1.36 -3.45 14.36
C ILE A 21 0.88 -2.93 13.00
N PHE A 22 1.29 -1.71 12.63
CA PHE A 22 0.95 -1.12 11.33
C PHE A 22 1.44 -2.00 10.17
N ILE A 23 2.70 -2.43 10.19
CA ILE A 23 3.26 -3.27 9.13
C ILE A 23 2.53 -4.63 9.06
N PHE A 24 2.22 -5.26 10.19
CA PHE A 24 1.46 -6.51 10.19
C PHE A 24 0.05 -6.33 9.62
N GLY A 25 -0.66 -5.27 10.01
CA GLY A 25 -1.96 -4.93 9.45
C GLY A 25 -1.87 -4.68 7.94
N LEU A 26 -0.89 -3.89 7.52
CA LEU A 26 -0.64 -3.59 6.12
C LEU A 26 -0.33 -4.85 5.32
N LEU A 27 0.48 -5.78 5.83
CA LEU A 27 0.79 -7.04 5.16
C LEU A 27 -0.47 -7.87 4.93
N ILE A 28 -1.31 -8.04 5.95
CA ILE A 28 -2.57 -8.79 5.84
C ILE A 28 -3.50 -8.13 4.82
N SER A 29 -3.66 -6.80 4.90
CA SER A 29 -4.46 -6.05 3.92
C SER A 29 -3.95 -6.23 2.50
N ARG A 30 -2.64 -6.12 2.27
CA ARG A 30 -2.05 -6.27 0.94
C ARG A 30 -2.23 -7.67 0.36
N ILE A 31 -2.18 -8.71 1.21
CA ILE A 31 -2.47 -10.08 0.79
C ILE A 31 -3.95 -10.21 0.39
N GLY A 32 -4.86 -9.67 1.22
CA GLY A 32 -6.30 -9.66 0.92
C GLY A 32 -6.62 -8.95 -0.40
N ASP A 33 -6.06 -7.75 -0.61
CA ASP A 33 -6.22 -6.98 -1.85
C ASP A 33 -5.71 -7.75 -3.07
N SER A 34 -4.56 -8.40 -2.94
CA SER A 34 -3.96 -9.19 -4.02
C SER A 34 -4.86 -10.37 -4.38
N LEU A 35 -5.34 -11.10 -3.38
CA LEU A 35 -6.28 -12.21 -3.58
C LEU A 35 -7.58 -11.74 -4.22
N TYR A 36 -8.17 -10.65 -3.73
CA TYR A 36 -9.41 -10.08 -4.26
C TYR A 36 -9.28 -9.73 -5.75
N THR A 37 -8.17 -9.10 -6.12
CA THR A 37 -7.88 -8.67 -7.49
C THR A 37 -7.90 -9.83 -8.50
N PHE A 38 -7.52 -11.05 -8.07
CA PHE A 38 -7.59 -12.26 -8.91
C PHE A 38 -8.90 -13.03 -8.73
N ALA A 39 -9.37 -13.17 -7.49
CA ALA A 39 -10.53 -13.98 -7.15
C ALA A 39 -11.82 -13.44 -7.77
N LEU A 40 -12.01 -12.11 -7.76
CA LEU A 40 -13.24 -11.52 -8.27
C LEU A 40 -13.41 -11.76 -9.80
N PRO A 41 -12.44 -11.43 -10.67
CA PRO A 41 -12.52 -11.77 -12.09
C PRO A 41 -12.66 -13.28 -12.34
N TRP A 42 -11.96 -14.10 -11.54
CA TRP A 42 -12.04 -15.56 -11.66
C TRP A 42 -13.45 -16.09 -11.35
N ILE A 43 -14.09 -15.61 -10.28
CA ILE A 43 -15.48 -15.97 -9.96
C ILE A 43 -16.42 -15.52 -11.08
N ALA A 44 -16.21 -14.31 -11.63
CA ALA A 44 -17.01 -13.85 -12.76
C ALA A 44 -16.85 -14.75 -13.99
N TYR A 45 -15.64 -15.26 -14.26
CA TYR A 45 -15.42 -16.26 -15.31
C TYR A 45 -16.19 -17.54 -15.03
N GLN A 46 -16.13 -18.07 -13.80
CA GLN A 46 -16.84 -19.30 -13.42
C GLN A 46 -18.36 -19.18 -13.60
N LEU A 47 -18.92 -18.00 -13.32
CA LEU A 47 -20.37 -17.76 -13.45
C LEU A 47 -20.81 -17.48 -14.89
N THR A 48 -19.97 -16.85 -15.71
CA THR A 48 -20.34 -16.39 -17.06
C THR A 48 -19.76 -17.22 -18.19
N GLY A 49 -18.70 -17.99 -17.95
CA GLY A 49 -17.90 -18.68 -18.96
C GLY A 49 -17.10 -17.74 -19.89
N SER A 50 -17.15 -16.42 -19.69
CA SER A 50 -16.59 -15.45 -20.64
C SER A 50 -15.26 -14.87 -20.19
N ALA A 51 -14.20 -15.17 -20.95
CA ALA A 51 -12.87 -14.59 -20.74
C ALA A 51 -12.85 -13.07 -20.96
N VAL A 52 -13.77 -12.54 -21.77
CA VAL A 52 -13.90 -11.09 -22.02
C VAL A 52 -14.40 -10.38 -20.77
N ILE A 53 -15.39 -10.95 -20.08
CA ILE A 53 -15.93 -10.37 -18.83
C ILE A 53 -14.86 -10.38 -17.74
N MET A 54 -14.15 -11.51 -17.59
CA MET A 54 -13.05 -11.63 -16.64
C MET A 54 -11.95 -10.59 -16.87
N SER A 55 -11.41 -10.52 -18.09
CA SER A 55 -10.32 -9.59 -18.42
C SER A 55 -10.75 -8.13 -18.33
N SER A 56 -12.01 -7.82 -18.66
CA SER A 56 -12.58 -6.47 -18.49
C SER A 56 -12.66 -6.07 -17.01
N LEU A 57 -13.12 -6.96 -16.13
CA LEU A 57 -13.17 -6.69 -14.69
C LEU A 57 -11.77 -6.49 -14.10
N PHE A 58 -10.80 -7.30 -14.54
CA PHE A 58 -9.41 -7.11 -14.14
C PHE A 58 -8.87 -5.76 -14.63
N ALA A 59 -9.12 -5.40 -15.89
CA ALA A 59 -8.71 -4.11 -16.45
C ALA A 59 -9.35 -2.93 -15.69
N ILE A 60 -10.64 -2.98 -15.38
CA ILE A 60 -11.32 -1.91 -14.61
C ILE A 60 -10.72 -1.75 -13.21
N ASN A 61 -10.25 -2.83 -12.57
CA ASN A 61 -9.57 -2.74 -11.28
C ASN A 61 -8.18 -2.09 -11.38
N VAL A 62 -7.41 -2.42 -12.41
CA VAL A 62 -5.99 -2.01 -12.51
C VAL A 62 -5.79 -0.71 -13.29
N LEU A 63 -6.63 -0.44 -14.29
CA LEU A 63 -6.46 0.68 -15.20
C LEU A 63 -6.51 2.05 -14.49
N PRO A 64 -7.44 2.32 -13.55
CA PRO A 64 -7.47 3.60 -12.87
C PRO A 64 -6.19 3.89 -12.08
N ILE A 65 -5.63 2.91 -11.37
CA ILE A 65 -4.40 3.11 -10.60
C ILE A 65 -3.20 3.34 -11.52
N VAL A 66 -3.15 2.66 -12.67
CA VAL A 66 -2.07 2.85 -13.67
C VAL A 66 -2.15 4.23 -14.32
N LEU A 67 -3.35 4.68 -14.68
CA LEU A 67 -3.54 5.96 -15.37
C LEU A 67 -3.39 7.16 -14.41
N PHE A 68 -4.02 7.09 -13.24
CA PHE A 68 -4.10 8.21 -12.32
C PHE A 68 -3.06 8.16 -11.20
N GLY A 69 -2.39 7.03 -10.98
CA GLY A 69 -1.39 6.86 -9.91
C GLY A 69 -0.30 7.95 -9.90
N PRO A 70 0.36 8.26 -11.04
CA PRO A 70 1.37 9.32 -11.09
C PRO A 70 0.80 10.71 -10.77
N LEU A 71 -0.40 11.01 -11.28
CA LEU A 71 -1.07 12.30 -11.05
C LEU A 71 -1.44 12.46 -9.58
N VAL A 72 -2.03 11.42 -8.99
CA VAL A 72 -2.39 11.37 -7.58
C VAL A 72 -1.15 11.47 -6.70
N GLY A 73 -0.04 10.84 -7.08
CA GLY A 73 1.24 10.96 -6.36
C GLY A 73 1.74 12.39 -6.28
N VAL A 74 1.77 13.09 -7.42
CA VAL A 74 2.16 14.51 -7.48
C VAL A 74 1.21 15.39 -6.67
N MET A 75 -0.09 15.09 -6.67
CA MET A 75 -1.06 15.81 -5.85
C MET A 75 -0.78 15.58 -4.37
N ILE A 76 -0.67 14.33 -3.91
CA ILE A 76 -0.46 13.98 -2.49
C ILE A 76 0.82 14.63 -1.93
N ASP A 77 1.89 14.72 -2.72
CA ASP A 77 3.13 15.36 -2.27
C ASP A 77 2.98 16.86 -2.00
N ARG A 78 1.96 17.53 -2.54
CA ARG A 78 1.68 18.96 -2.34
C ARG A 78 0.73 19.25 -1.19
N TYR A 79 -0.02 18.25 -0.70
CA TYR A 79 -0.99 18.42 0.38
C TYR A 79 -0.41 17.98 1.73
N ASP A 80 -0.87 18.61 2.82
CA ASP A 80 -0.47 18.23 4.17
C ASP A 80 -1.00 16.82 4.50
N ARG A 81 -0.08 15.89 4.73
CA ARG A 81 -0.35 14.46 5.01
C ARG A 81 -1.29 14.26 6.20
N LYS A 82 -1.25 15.16 7.20
CA LYS A 82 -2.12 15.08 8.39
C LYS A 82 -3.58 15.36 8.05
N LYS A 83 -3.83 16.26 7.10
CA LYS A 83 -5.20 16.57 6.62
C LYS A 83 -5.74 15.46 5.72
N LEU A 84 -4.87 14.78 4.97
CA LEU A 84 -5.25 13.68 4.08
C LEU A 84 -5.62 12.40 4.84
N LEU A 85 -4.91 12.08 5.92
CA LEU A 85 -5.13 10.85 6.69
C LEU A 85 -6.32 10.94 7.67
N TRP A 86 -7.04 12.06 7.68
CA TRP A 86 -8.17 12.35 8.57
C TRP A 86 -7.96 11.86 10.01
N THR A 87 -6.70 11.95 10.47
CA THR A 87 -6.31 11.55 11.81
C THR A 87 -6.46 12.79 12.67
N GLU A 88 -7.62 12.94 13.30
CA GLU A 88 -7.88 13.98 14.28
C GLU A 88 -7.14 13.62 15.58
N ARG A 89 -5.96 14.22 15.76
CA ARG A 89 -5.13 14.27 16.99
C ARG A 89 -4.60 12.96 17.56
#